data_AF-A0A1B8V143-F1
#
_entry.id   AF-A0A1B8V143-F1
#
_cell.length_a   1.000
_cell.length_b   1.000
_cell.length_c   1.000
_cell.angle_alpha   90.00
_cell.angle_beta   90.00
_cell.angle_gamma   90.00
#
_symmetry.space_group_name_H-M   'P 1'
#
loop_
_entity.id
_entity.type
_entity.pdbx_description
1 polymer ?
#
loop_
_entity_poly.entity_id
_entity_poly.type
_entity_poly.pdbx_seq_one_letter_code
_entity_poly.pdbx_strand_id
1 'polypeptide(L)'
;MNQLYALPEFSNLLLQASSSLREVGAEDLADLFVIALYDRSKVDVAIAQLRIRAAQGEQPVDPDGDIPWSVAGAQAQEYTLRLTQRLDRCIRFNRVSL
;
A
#
# COMPACT_ATOMS: atom_id res chain seq x y z
N MET A 1 -14.33 -3.26 13.06
CA MET A 1 -12.93 -2.81 13.11
C MET A 1 -12.08 -3.94 13.66
N ASN A 2 -11.03 -4.32 12.94
CA ASN A 2 -10.09 -5.35 13.40
C ASN A 2 -9.28 -4.80 14.58
N GLN A 3 -9.21 -5.52 15.70
CA GLN A 3 -8.48 -5.08 16.91
C GLN A 3 -6.99 -4.84 16.64
N LEU A 4 -6.46 -5.47 15.59
CA LEU A 4 -5.10 -5.32 15.11
C LEU A 4 -4.75 -3.89 14.70
N TYR A 5 -5.72 -3.09 14.24
CA TYR A 5 -5.49 -1.71 13.79
C TYR A 5 -5.15 -0.75 14.94
N ALA A 6 -5.45 -1.14 16.18
CA ALA A 6 -5.09 -0.38 17.37
C ALA A 6 -3.64 -0.64 17.84
N LEU A 7 -2.96 -1.64 17.27
CA LEU A 7 -1.62 -2.01 17.68
C LEU A 7 -0.57 -1.03 17.12
N PRO A 8 0.41 -0.59 17.93
CA PRO A 8 1.50 0.27 17.47
C PRO A 8 2.33 -0.41 16.37
N GLU A 9 2.49 -1.73 16.41
CA GLU A 9 3.18 -2.51 15.37
C GLU A 9 2.46 -2.42 14.01
N PHE A 10 1.13 -2.32 14.03
CA PHE A 10 0.35 -2.11 12.82
C PHE A 10 0.50 -0.69 12.28
N SER A 11 0.71 0.30 13.15
CA SER A 11 1.04 1.67 12.75
C SER A 11 2.39 1.72 12.02
N ASN A 12 3.40 0.98 12.51
CA ASN A 12 4.66 0.84 11.81
C ASN A 12 4.50 0.19 10.43
N LEU A 13 3.61 -0.81 10.30
CA LEU A 13 3.31 -1.41 9.00
C LEU A 13 2.67 -0.41 8.03
N LEU A 14 1.73 0.42 8.49
CA LEU A 14 1.11 1.45 7.65
C LEU A 14 2.11 2.53 7.24
N LEU A 15 3.02 2.93 8.14
CA LEU A 15 4.12 3.85 7.84
C LEU A 15 5.06 3.28 6.78
N GLN A 16 5.52 2.04 6.97
CA GLN A 16 6.37 1.35 5.98
C GLN A 16 5.66 1.24 4.63
N ALA A 17 4.37 0.87 4.63
CA ALA A 17 3.55 0.84 3.42
C ALA A 17 3.51 2.19 2.73
N SER A 18 3.30 3.28 3.47
CA SER A 18 3.27 4.64 2.92
C SER A 18 4.61 5.04 2.29
N SER A 19 5.74 4.81 2.98
CA SER A 19 7.07 5.14 2.45
C SER A 19 7.36 4.37 1.18
N SER A 20 7.11 3.06 1.19
CA SER A 20 7.34 2.21 0.03
C SER A 20 6.45 2.56 -1.15
N LEU A 21 5.21 2.99 -0.91
CA LEU A 21 4.31 3.46 -1.97
C LEU A 21 4.82 4.75 -2.62
N ARG A 22 5.43 5.66 -1.85
CA ARG A 22 6.09 6.85 -2.42
C ARG A 22 7.31 6.50 -3.27
N GLU A 23 8.10 5.52 -2.85
CA GLU A 23 9.27 5.05 -3.62
C GLU A 23 8.90 4.51 -5.00
N VAL A 24 7.67 4.01 -5.16
CA VAL A 24 7.15 3.48 -6.43
C VAL A 24 6.20 4.45 -7.16
N GLY A 25 6.17 5.72 -6.75
CA GLY A 25 5.36 6.77 -7.38
C GLY A 25 3.84 6.64 -7.15
N ALA A 26 3.41 5.90 -6.12
CA ALA A 26 2.01 5.73 -5.75
C ALA A 26 1.61 6.70 -4.62
N GLU A 27 1.78 8.00 -4.86
CA GLU A 27 1.63 9.06 -3.85
C GLU A 27 0.22 9.13 -3.24
N ASP A 28 -0.84 9.06 -4.06
CA ASP A 28 -2.23 9.08 -3.58
C ASP A 28 -2.53 7.93 -2.61
N LEU A 29 -1.94 6.77 -2.89
CA LEU A 29 -2.10 5.58 -2.07
C LEU A 29 -1.27 5.68 -0.79
N ALA A 30 -0.06 6.24 -0.88
CA ALA A 30 0.75 6.54 0.29
C ALA A 30 0.04 7.51 1.25
N ASP A 31 -0.60 8.56 0.74
CA ASP A 31 -1.39 9.51 1.53
C ASP A 31 -2.59 8.84 2.20
N LEU A 32 -3.28 7.93 1.52
CA LEU A 32 -4.33 7.10 2.11
C LEU A 32 -3.83 6.26 3.30
N PHE A 33 -2.62 5.69 3.20
CA PHE A 33 -2.01 4.96 4.31
C PHE A 33 -1.61 5.87 5.47
N VAL A 34 -1.15 7.11 5.18
CA VAL A 34 -0.89 8.12 6.22
C VAL A 34 -2.18 8.55 6.90
N ILE A 35 -3.25 8.82 6.15
CA ILE A 35 -4.57 9.13 6.70
C ILE A 35 -5.05 7.98 7.60
N ALA A 36 -4.83 6.73 7.18
CA ALA A 36 -5.18 5.54 7.94
C ALA A 36 -4.37 5.35 9.26
N LEU A 37 -3.26 6.08 9.46
CA LEU A 37 -2.57 6.16 10.75
C LEU A 37 -3.37 6.99 11.77
N TYR A 38 -4.00 8.07 11.31
CA TYR A 38 -4.77 8.97 12.16
C TYR A 38 -6.24 8.54 12.27
N ASP A 39 -6.84 8.09 11.17
CA ASP A 39 -8.21 7.59 11.09
C ASP A 39 -8.22 6.08 10.78
N ARG A 40 -8.38 5.28 11.84
CA ARG A 40 -8.37 3.82 11.73
C ARG A 40 -9.56 3.26 10.94
N SER A 41 -10.61 4.04 10.69
CA SER A 41 -11.73 3.63 9.86
C SER A 41 -11.36 3.55 8.38
N LYS A 42 -10.26 4.21 7.98
CA LYS A 42 -9.76 4.25 6.60
C LYS A 42 -8.80 3.11 6.27
N VAL A 43 -8.37 2.33 7.26
CA VAL A 43 -7.41 1.23 7.06
C VAL A 43 -7.94 0.21 6.04
N ASP A 44 -9.18 -0.24 6.19
CA ASP A 44 -9.81 -1.18 5.26
C ASP A 44 -9.87 -0.60 3.84
N VAL A 45 -10.17 0.70 3.73
CA VAL A 45 -10.24 1.41 2.43
C VAL A 45 -8.85 1.48 1.78
N ALA A 46 -7.81 1.82 2.55
CA ALA A 46 -6.44 1.89 2.06
C ALA A 46 -5.94 0.52 1.57
N ILE A 47 -6.23 -0.56 2.31
CA ILE A 47 -5.91 -1.93 1.91
C ILE A 47 -6.70 -2.35 0.66
N ALA A 48 -7.98 -1.99 0.59
CA ALA A 48 -8.79 -2.29 -0.60
C ALA A 48 -8.23 -1.59 -1.85
N GLN A 49 -7.85 -0.32 -1.75
CA GLN A 49 -7.22 0.44 -2.83
C GLN A 49 -5.86 -0.16 -3.24
N LEU A 50 -5.06 -0.61 -2.26
CA LEU A 50 -3.81 -1.33 -2.53
C LEU A 50 -4.04 -2.62 -3.31
N ARG A 51 -5.04 -3.42 -2.91
CA ARG A 51 -5.43 -4.65 -3.61
C ARG A 51 -5.92 -4.38 -5.03
N ILE A 52 -6.71 -3.32 -5.22
CA ILE A 52 -7.17 -2.90 -6.54
C ILE A 52 -5.96 -2.55 -7.42
N ARG A 53 -5.01 -1.74 -6.92
CA ARG A 53 -3.77 -1.41 -7.65
C ARG A 53 -2.95 -2.67 -7.98
N ALA A 54 -2.80 -3.58 -7.03
CA ALA A 54 -2.07 -4.83 -7.24
C ALA A 54 -2.74 -5.75 -8.28
N ALA A 55 -4.07 -5.77 -8.32
CA ALA A 55 -4.86 -6.56 -9.26
C ALA A 55 -4.98 -5.90 -10.65
N GLN A 56 -5.01 -4.57 -10.72
CA GLN A 56 -5.16 -3.83 -11.96
C GLN A 56 -3.92 -3.86 -12.83
N GLY A 57 -2.72 -3.96 -12.23
CA GLY A 57 -1.45 -4.16 -12.92
C GLY A 57 -1.19 -3.22 -14.09
N GLU A 58 -0.35 -2.19 -13.87
CA GLU A 58 -0.16 -1.05 -14.78
C GLU A 58 -1.48 -0.33 -15.15
N GLN A 59 -1.74 0.83 -14.50
CA GLN A 59 -2.54 1.83 -15.21
C GLN A 59 -1.71 2.35 -16.38
N PRO A 60 -2.35 2.61 -17.54
CA PRO A 60 -1.67 2.76 -18.81
C PRO A 60 -0.70 3.94 -18.79
N VAL A 61 0.41 3.74 -19.50
CA VAL A 61 1.37 4.74 -19.96
C VAL A 61 0.71 6.11 -20.13
N ASP A 62 1.25 7.09 -19.42
CA ASP A 62 1.02 8.50 -19.68
C ASP A 62 1.38 8.78 -21.16
N PRO A 63 0.44 9.19 -22.02
CA PRO A 63 0.70 9.38 -23.45
C PRO A 63 1.69 10.52 -23.73
N ASP A 64 1.99 11.37 -22.74
CA ASP A 64 2.90 12.51 -22.86
C ASP A 64 4.35 12.22 -22.46
N GLY A 65 4.67 11.02 -21.96
CA GLY A 65 6.06 10.54 -21.87
C GLY A 65 7.05 11.38 -21.04
N ASP A 66 6.58 12.30 -20.20
CA ASP A 66 7.45 13.21 -19.45
C ASP A 66 7.77 12.75 -18.02
N ILE A 67 7.33 11.54 -17.62
CA ILE A 67 7.57 11.01 -16.28
C ILE A 67 8.71 9.96 -16.30
N PRO A 68 9.91 10.27 -15.78
CA PRO A 68 11.10 9.41 -15.87
C PRO A 68 10.99 8.07 -15.12
N TRP A 69 9.91 7.84 -14.37
CA TRP A 69 9.67 6.59 -13.63
C TRP A 69 8.92 5.52 -14.42
N SER A 70 8.63 5.71 -15.70
CA SER A 70 7.94 4.72 -16.56
C SER A 70 8.70 3.40 -16.79
N VAL A 71 9.97 3.29 -16.35
CA VAL A 71 10.70 2.00 -16.31
C VAL A 71 10.34 1.16 -15.06
N ALA A 72 9.59 1.74 -14.10
CA ALA A 72 9.29 1.14 -12.80
C ALA A 72 7.99 0.30 -12.76
N GLY A 73 7.25 0.13 -13.86
CA GLY A 73 5.94 -0.54 -13.87
C GLY A 73 5.94 -1.94 -13.25
N ALA A 74 6.79 -2.84 -13.76
CA ALA A 74 6.86 -4.23 -13.30
C ALA A 74 7.44 -4.37 -11.88
N GLN A 75 8.48 -3.59 -11.52
CA GLN A 75 9.08 -3.64 -10.19
C GLN A 75 8.17 -3.01 -9.13
N ALA A 76 7.53 -1.87 -9.44
CA ALA A 76 6.53 -1.24 -8.59
C ALA A 76 5.34 -2.17 -8.34
N GLN A 77 4.89 -2.87 -9.39
CA GLN A 77 3.80 -3.83 -9.29
C GLN A 77 4.18 -5.04 -8.45
N GLU A 78 5.36 -5.64 -8.68
CA GLU A 78 5.86 -6.74 -7.86
C GLU A 78 5.97 -6.32 -6.38
N TYR A 79 6.48 -5.11 -6.13
CA TYR A 79 6.62 -4.57 -4.78
C TYR A 79 5.25 -4.36 -4.12
N THR A 80 4.30 -3.74 -4.83
CA THR A 80 2.92 -3.54 -4.37
C THR A 80 2.25 -4.87 -4.04
N LEU A 81 2.49 -5.90 -4.85
CA LEU A 81 1.93 -7.23 -4.67
C LEU A 81 2.53 -7.94 -3.45
N ARG A 82 3.85 -7.86 -3.23
CA ARG A 82 4.51 -8.36 -2.01
C ARG A 82 4.00 -7.64 -0.76
N LEU A 83 3.82 -6.32 -0.84
CA LEU A 83 3.33 -5.50 0.27
C LEU A 83 1.88 -5.85 0.63
N THR A 84 1.03 -6.05 -0.38
CA THR A 84 -0.34 -6.53 -0.22
C THR A 84 -0.37 -7.90 0.46
N GLN A 85 0.42 -8.86 -0.02
CA GLN A 85 0.50 -10.19 0.59
C GLN A 85 0.97 -10.14 2.05
N ARG A 86 1.90 -9.25 2.39
CA ARG A 86 2.41 -9.08 3.75
C ARG A 86 1.32 -8.53 4.69
N LEU A 87 0.58 -7.51 4.23
CA LEU A 87 -0.55 -6.95 4.97
C LEU A 87 -1.68 -7.98 5.14
N ASP A 88 -2.04 -8.69 4.07
CA ASP A 88 -3.05 -9.76 4.09
C ASP A 88 -2.69 -10.86 5.08
N ARG A 89 -1.41 -11.26 5.12
CA ARG A 89 -0.91 -12.24 6.09
C ARG A 89 -1.09 -11.74 7.53
N CYS A 90 -0.71 -10.48 7.80
CA CYS A 90 -0.85 -9.91 9.15
C CYS A 90 -2.32 -9.88 9.59
N ILE A 91 -3.23 -9.49 8.70
CA ILE A 91 -4.66 -9.42 8.94
C ILE A 91 -5.25 -10.83 9.15
N ARG A 92 -4.91 -11.78 8.28
CA ARG A 92 -5.43 -13.16 8.32
C ARG A 92 -5.01 -13.91 9.57
N PHE A 93 -3.77 -13.74 10.02
CA PHE A 93 -3.26 -14.41 11.22
C PHE A 93 -3.50 -13.63 12.51
N ASN A 94 -4.16 -12.48 12.41
CA ASN A 94 -4.38 -11.54 13.51
C ASN A 94 -3.10 -11.23 14.32
N ARG A 95 -1.94 -11.16 13.65
CA ARG A 95 -0.62 -10.93 14.26
C ARG A 95 0.26 -10.13 13.33
N VAL A 96 1.05 -9.22 13.90
CA VAL A 96 2.13 -8.54 13.17
C VAL A 96 3.39 -9.40 13.30
N SER A 97 3.81 -10.04 12.21
CA SER A 97 5.13 -10.67 12.13
C SER A 97 6.05 -9.73 11.36
N LEU A 98 7.05 -9.20 12.07
CA LEU A 98 8.16 -8.41 11.53
C LEU A 98 9.06 -9.28 10.63
#